data_AF-A0A524IHM9-F1
#
_entry.id   AF-A0A524IHM9-F1
#
_cell.length_a   1.000
_cell.length_b   1.000
_cell.length_c   1.000
_cell.angle_alpha   90.00
_cell.angle_beta   90.00
_cell.angle_gamma   90.00
#
_symmetry.space_group_name_H-M   'P 1'
#
loop_
_entity.id
_entity.type
_entity.pdbx_description
1 polymer ?
#
loop_
_entity_poly.entity_id
_entity_poly.type
_entity_poly.pdbx_seq_one_letter_code
_entity_poly.pdbx_strand_id
1 'polypeptide(L)'
;MTQMISDEVFDRHFAPKYGAYFRMVHSFGARTMMHMCGTVWSLLPRLIDLGLDVYDVVQPTTPENDIASLKEKFGKRLLFQGSMDVQKELAFGTPGDVEKEVKRRLALFPEGGLILGPSHAIQAKSPLENSLALYRTAGSLMEDIPAWVYDLGGEDQTEINMSKLF
;
A
#
# COMPACT_ATOMS: atom_id res chain seq x y z
N MET A 1 21.98 0.40 9.02
CA MET A 1 21.26 -0.80 8.55
C MET A 1 21.96 -1.31 7.31
N THR A 2 22.30 -2.60 7.24
CA THR A 2 22.99 -3.18 6.07
C THR A 2 21.94 -3.72 5.11
N GLN A 3 21.91 -3.20 3.89
CA GLN A 3 21.07 -3.75 2.82
C GLN A 3 21.69 -5.06 2.30
N MET A 4 20.85 -6.05 1.95
CA MET A 4 21.33 -7.32 1.41
C MET A 4 21.95 -7.17 0.01
N ILE A 5 21.41 -6.23 -0.78
CA ILE A 5 21.89 -5.89 -2.12
C ILE A 5 22.50 -4.48 -2.02
N SER A 6 23.71 -4.30 -2.54
CA SER A 6 24.31 -2.96 -2.59
C SER A 6 23.62 -2.11 -3.66
N ASP A 7 23.66 -0.80 -3.45
CA ASP A 7 23.15 0.18 -4.42
C ASP A 7 23.76 -0.04 -5.82
N GLU A 8 25.07 -0.32 -5.91
CA GLU A 8 25.75 -0.61 -7.18
C GLU A 8 25.19 -1.84 -7.90
N VAL A 9 24.93 -2.93 -7.16
CA VAL A 9 24.35 -4.16 -7.73
C VAL A 9 22.91 -3.89 -8.18
N PHE A 10 22.15 -3.13 -7.40
CA PHE A 10 20.80 -2.71 -7.77
C PHE A 10 20.81 -1.90 -9.08
N ASP A 11 21.64 -0.85 -9.13
CA ASP A 11 21.72 0.08 -10.26
C ASP A 11 22.20 -0.64 -11.53
N ARG A 12 23.11 -1.59 -11.42
CA ARG A 12 23.62 -2.36 -12.56
C ARG A 12 22.63 -3.39 -13.10
N HIS A 13 21.93 -4.11 -12.23
CA HIS A 13 21.21 -5.33 -12.63
C HIS A 13 19.69 -5.21 -12.60
N PHE A 14 19.14 -4.29 -11.79
CA PHE A 14 17.71 -4.19 -11.50
C PHE A 14 17.12 -2.89 -12.01
N ALA A 15 17.74 -1.75 -11.71
CA ALA A 15 17.21 -0.43 -12.07
C ALA A 15 16.84 -0.28 -13.57
N PRO A 16 17.66 -0.75 -14.54
CA PRO A 16 17.31 -0.62 -15.96
C PRO A 16 16.05 -1.40 -16.34
N LYS A 17 15.84 -2.56 -15.70
CA LYS A 17 14.69 -3.44 -15.97
C LYS A 17 13.42 -2.88 -15.34
N TYR A 18 13.50 -2.45 -14.07
CA TYR A 18 12.36 -1.81 -13.41
C TYR A 18 11.96 -0.53 -14.14
N GLY A 19 12.92 0.32 -14.51
CA GLY A 19 12.62 1.51 -15.31
C GLY A 19 11.97 1.18 -16.65
N ALA A 20 12.37 0.09 -17.33
CA ALA A 20 11.72 -0.34 -18.57
C ALA A 20 10.28 -0.80 -18.34
N TYR A 21 10.02 -1.59 -17.29
CA TYR A 21 8.68 -2.03 -16.93
C TYR A 21 7.78 -0.86 -16.51
N PHE A 22 8.28 0.05 -15.69
CA PHE A 22 7.51 1.21 -15.23
C PHE A 22 7.14 2.12 -16.40
N ARG A 23 8.10 2.45 -17.28
CA ARG A 23 7.81 3.23 -18.50
C ARG A 23 6.79 2.54 -19.40
N MET A 24 6.87 1.22 -19.55
CA MET A 24 5.89 0.46 -20.33
C MET A 24 4.49 0.58 -19.72
N VAL A 25 4.33 0.34 -18.41
CA VAL A 25 3.04 0.50 -17.71
C VAL A 25 2.49 1.92 -17.89
N HIS A 26 3.34 2.94 -17.72
CA HIS A 26 2.96 4.34 -17.92
C HIS A 26 2.58 4.66 -19.36
N SER A 27 3.19 4.00 -20.36
CA SER A 27 2.82 4.20 -21.78
C SER A 27 1.39 3.75 -22.11
N PHE A 28 0.80 2.91 -21.27
CA PHE A 28 -0.62 2.52 -21.35
C PHE A 28 -1.54 3.37 -20.45
N GLY A 29 -1.02 4.44 -19.83
CA GLY A 29 -1.78 5.30 -18.93
C GLY A 29 -2.06 4.68 -17.55
N ALA A 30 -1.48 3.52 -17.25
CA ALA A 30 -1.63 2.85 -15.96
C ALA A 30 -0.58 3.34 -14.93
N ARG A 31 -0.76 2.95 -13.67
CA ARG A 31 0.15 3.26 -12.54
C ARG A 31 0.88 2.00 -12.08
N THR A 32 2.09 2.17 -11.58
CA THR A 32 2.91 1.08 -11.08
C THR A 32 2.70 0.89 -9.58
N MET A 33 2.58 -0.37 -9.16
CA MET A 33 2.58 -0.77 -7.76
C MET A 33 3.60 -1.89 -7.60
N MET A 34 4.48 -1.78 -6.62
CA MET A 34 5.51 -2.79 -6.36
C MET A 34 5.43 -3.23 -4.92
N HIS A 35 5.23 -4.54 -4.74
CA HIS A 35 5.27 -5.22 -3.46
C HIS A 35 6.71 -5.40 -2.96
N MET A 36 7.00 -4.94 -1.74
CA MET A 36 8.29 -4.99 -1.07
C MET A 36 8.08 -5.15 0.44
N CYS A 37 8.41 -6.32 0.98
CA CYS A 37 8.37 -6.55 2.42
C CYS A 37 9.57 -5.92 3.15
N GLY A 38 9.37 -5.61 4.44
CA GLY A 38 10.42 -5.03 5.29
C GLY A 38 10.63 -3.53 5.12
N THR A 39 11.85 -3.05 5.41
CA THR A 39 12.20 -1.63 5.32
C THR A 39 13.02 -1.38 4.06
N VAL A 40 12.41 -0.67 3.09
CA VAL A 40 13.05 -0.29 1.82
C VAL A 40 13.34 1.21 1.72
N TRP A 41 13.33 1.92 2.85
CA TRP A 41 13.49 3.37 2.95
C TRP A 41 14.64 3.94 2.09
N SER A 42 15.81 3.30 2.11
CA SER A 42 16.99 3.75 1.36
C SER A 42 16.88 3.54 -0.15
N LEU A 43 16.04 2.61 -0.61
CA LEU A 43 15.85 2.29 -2.02
C LEU A 43 14.70 3.10 -2.66
N LEU A 44 13.75 3.59 -1.85
CA LEU A 44 12.60 4.36 -2.32
C LEU A 44 12.96 5.55 -3.22
N PRO A 45 13.97 6.40 -2.93
CA PRO A 45 14.33 7.51 -3.83
C PRO A 45 14.62 7.04 -5.25
N ARG A 46 15.40 5.95 -5.40
CA ARG A 46 15.75 5.38 -6.70
C ARG A 46 14.53 4.83 -7.41
N LEU A 47 13.69 4.07 -6.71
CA LEU A 47 12.47 3.50 -7.31
C LEU A 47 11.49 4.58 -7.76
N ILE A 48 11.32 5.64 -6.97
CA ILE A 48 10.49 6.80 -7.34
C ILE A 48 11.06 7.46 -8.61
N ASP A 49 12.37 7.65 -8.70
CA ASP A 49 13.00 8.25 -9.89
C ASP A 49 12.90 7.35 -11.13
N LEU A 50 12.79 6.03 -10.96
CA LEU A 50 12.52 5.08 -12.04
C LEU A 50 11.06 5.06 -12.50
N GLY A 51 10.13 5.61 -11.69
CA GLY A 51 8.70 5.67 -12.01
C GLY A 51 7.79 4.83 -11.12
N LEU A 52 8.19 4.47 -9.90
CA LEU A 52 7.28 3.83 -8.94
C LEU A 52 6.19 4.82 -8.47
N ASP A 53 4.91 4.47 -8.63
CA ASP A 53 3.79 5.29 -8.16
C ASP A 53 3.26 4.85 -6.78
N VAL A 54 3.22 3.54 -6.50
CA VAL A 54 2.65 2.98 -5.26
C VAL A 54 3.63 2.00 -4.60
N TYR A 55 3.97 2.26 -3.34
CA TYR A 55 4.70 1.33 -2.48
C TYR A 55 3.72 0.41 -1.75
N ASP A 56 3.74 -0.85 -2.15
CA ASP A 56 3.06 -1.97 -1.51
C ASP A 56 4.12 -2.91 -0.89
N VAL A 57 3.92 -3.63 0.19
CA VAL A 57 3.11 -3.29 1.36
C VAL A 57 3.95 -2.41 2.29
N VAL A 58 3.38 -1.36 2.86
CA VAL A 58 4.08 -0.64 3.94
C VAL A 58 4.07 -1.50 5.21
N GLN A 59 5.24 -1.90 5.68
CA GLN A 59 5.42 -2.63 6.95
C GLN A 59 6.00 -1.70 8.03
N PRO A 60 5.19 -1.14 8.94
CA PRO A 60 5.59 -0.05 9.84
C PRO A 60 6.36 -0.51 11.09
N THR A 61 7.34 -1.42 10.91
CA THR A 61 8.09 -2.03 12.02
C THR A 61 9.34 -1.26 12.44
N THR A 62 9.68 -0.18 11.73
CA THR A 62 10.86 0.67 12.00
C THR A 62 10.46 2.15 11.96
N PRO A 63 11.13 3.05 12.71
CA PRO A 63 10.80 4.47 12.71
C PRO A 63 10.80 5.12 11.32
N GLU A 64 11.73 4.72 10.47
CA GLU A 64 11.82 5.18 9.09
C GLU A 64 10.66 4.65 8.23
N ASN A 65 10.20 3.41 8.43
CA ASN A 65 9.10 2.84 7.66
C ASN A 65 7.73 3.09 8.31
N ASP A 66 7.64 3.88 9.39
CA ASP A 66 6.35 4.38 9.89
C ASP A 66 5.67 5.22 8.81
N ILE A 67 4.36 5.05 8.70
CA ILE A 67 3.59 5.67 7.63
C ILE A 67 3.61 7.21 7.70
N ALA A 68 3.75 7.81 8.88
CA ALA A 68 3.88 9.27 9.00
C ALA A 68 5.23 9.75 8.45
N SER A 69 6.33 9.05 8.80
CA SER A 69 7.67 9.32 8.28
C SER A 69 7.73 9.20 6.75
N LEU A 70 7.12 8.13 6.22
CA LEU A 70 7.02 7.90 4.77
C LEU A 70 6.18 8.99 4.09
N LYS A 71 5.04 9.37 4.66
CA LYS A 71 4.20 10.46 4.13
C LYS A 71 4.97 11.77 4.07
N GLU A 72 5.64 12.15 5.16
CA GLU A 72 6.42 13.39 5.23
C GLU A 72 7.51 13.42 4.16
N LYS A 73 8.24 12.31 4.00
CA LYS A 73 9.41 12.27 3.12
C LYS A 73 9.06 12.08 1.65
N PHE A 74 8.08 11.23 1.34
CA PHE A 74 7.81 10.75 -0.02
C PHE A 74 6.38 10.97 -0.51
N GLY A 75 5.43 11.34 0.36
CA GLY A 75 4.00 11.40 0.05
C GLY A 75 3.59 12.38 -1.05
N LYS A 76 4.49 13.27 -1.50
CA LYS A 76 4.27 14.15 -2.68
C LYS A 76 4.50 13.44 -4.02
N ARG A 77 5.25 12.33 -4.03
CA ARG A 77 5.67 11.60 -5.25
C ARG A 77 5.29 10.13 -5.23
N LEU A 78 4.80 9.62 -4.09
CA LEU A 78 4.57 8.20 -3.87
C LEU A 78 3.30 8.00 -3.04
N LEU A 79 2.44 7.09 -3.49
CA LEU A 79 1.30 6.60 -2.72
C LEU A 79 1.70 5.33 -1.96
N PHE A 80 0.92 5.00 -0.94
CA PHE A 80 1.20 3.87 -0.06
C PHE A 80 0.04 2.88 -0.07
N GLN A 81 0.35 1.58 0.05
CA GLN A 81 -0.66 0.55 0.26
C GLN A 81 -0.37 -0.22 1.55
N GLY A 82 -1.43 -0.57 2.28
CA GLY A 82 -1.36 -1.39 3.50
C GLY A 82 -1.17 -0.53 4.75
N SER A 83 -0.05 -0.74 5.44
CA SER A 83 0.38 -0.09 6.69
C SER A 83 -0.25 -0.54 8.01
N MET A 84 -1.28 -1.38 8.05
CA MET A 84 -1.77 -1.94 9.32
C MET A 84 -0.98 -3.18 9.71
N ASP A 85 -0.22 -3.12 10.81
CA ASP A 85 0.77 -4.14 11.12
C ASP A 85 0.13 -5.51 11.45
N VAL A 86 0.41 -6.49 10.60
CA VAL A 86 -0.03 -7.88 10.80
C VAL A 86 0.73 -8.61 11.91
N GLN A 87 1.86 -8.07 12.36
CA GLN A 87 2.73 -8.66 13.38
C GLN A 87 2.49 -8.03 14.76
N LYS A 88 1.67 -6.98 14.85
CA LYS A 88 1.39 -6.24 16.10
C LYS A 88 -0.10 -6.04 16.31
N GLU A 89 -0.70 -4.95 15.82
CA GLU A 89 -2.08 -4.62 16.15
C GLU A 89 -3.06 -5.70 15.68
N LEU A 90 -2.89 -6.25 14.47
CA LEU A 90 -3.82 -7.27 13.97
C LEU A 90 -3.61 -8.65 14.61
N ALA A 91 -2.37 -9.02 14.98
CA ALA A 91 -2.09 -10.33 15.57
C ALA A 91 -2.29 -10.38 17.09
N PHE A 92 -1.93 -9.32 17.80
CA PHE A 92 -1.81 -9.33 19.27
C PHE A 92 -2.48 -8.13 19.95
N GLY A 93 -2.95 -7.14 19.19
CA GLY A 93 -3.69 -5.99 19.72
C GLY A 93 -5.13 -6.32 20.06
N THR A 94 -5.82 -5.35 20.63
CA THR A 94 -7.28 -5.36 20.82
C THR A 94 -7.97 -4.68 19.64
N PRO A 95 -9.29 -4.89 19.44
CA PRO A 95 -10.06 -4.13 18.47
C PRO A 95 -9.95 -2.60 18.63
N GLY A 96 -9.81 -2.13 19.87
CA GLY A 96 -9.60 -0.70 20.16
C GLY A 96 -8.23 -0.18 19.71
N ASP A 97 -7.18 -1.02 19.81
CA ASP A 97 -5.85 -0.68 19.28
C ASP A 97 -5.89 -0.56 17.76
N VAL A 98 -6.58 -1.50 17.09
CA VAL A 98 -6.79 -1.46 15.64
C VAL A 98 -7.57 -0.21 15.23
N GLU A 99 -8.70 0.08 15.89
CA GLU A 99 -9.53 1.26 15.62
C GLU A 99 -8.72 2.55 15.74
N LYS A 100 -7.91 2.67 16.81
CA LYS A 100 -7.04 3.82 17.03
C LYS A 100 -6.03 4.00 15.90
N GLU A 101 -5.38 2.93 15.46
CA GLU A 101 -4.38 2.99 14.39
C GLU A 101 -5.00 3.23 13.00
N VAL A 102 -6.22 2.74 12.75
CA VAL A 102 -7.00 3.10 11.56
C VAL A 102 -7.31 4.59 11.56
N LYS A 103 -7.88 5.11 12.66
CA LYS A 103 -8.19 6.54 12.80
C LYS A 103 -6.96 7.43 12.63
N ARG A 104 -5.81 7.02 13.18
CA ARG A 104 -4.53 7.72 12.98
C ARG A 104 -4.18 7.82 11.49
N ARG A 105 -4.29 6.71 10.74
CA ARG A 105 -4.00 6.68 9.30
C ARG A 105 -4.98 7.52 8.49
N LEU A 106 -6.27 7.43 8.77
CA LEU A 106 -7.27 8.28 8.11
C LEU A 106 -7.02 9.78 8.35
N ALA A 107 -6.65 10.15 9.58
CA ALA A 107 -6.28 11.54 9.92
C ALA A 107 -4.96 11.98 9.26
N LEU A 108 -4.02 11.06 9.05
CA LEU A 108 -2.78 11.34 8.33
C LEU A 108 -3.01 11.52 6.83
N PHE A 109 -4.00 10.88 6.22
CA PHE A 109 -4.24 10.94 4.76
C PHE A 109 -5.65 11.46 4.43
N PRO A 110 -6.02 12.68 4.86
CA PRO A 110 -7.38 13.21 4.68
C PRO A 110 -7.72 13.48 3.20
N GLU A 111 -6.72 13.70 2.36
CA GLU A 111 -6.88 13.96 0.92
C GLU A 111 -6.49 12.76 0.04
N GLY A 112 -6.43 11.57 0.63
CA GLY A 112 -5.91 10.38 -0.02
C GLY A 112 -4.39 10.26 0.06
N GLY A 113 -3.83 9.28 -0.66
CA GLY A 113 -2.39 8.95 -0.58
C GLY A 113 -2.09 7.58 0.03
N LEU A 114 -3.08 6.96 0.69
CA LEU A 114 -2.96 5.66 1.34
C LEU A 114 -4.15 4.77 0.95
N ILE A 115 -3.86 3.62 0.33
CA ILE A 115 -4.78 2.50 0.20
C ILE A 115 -4.66 1.70 1.50
N LEU A 116 -5.53 2.01 2.47
CA LEU A 116 -5.47 1.42 3.81
C LEU A 116 -5.79 -0.07 3.77
N GLY A 117 -4.90 -0.88 4.34
CA GLY A 117 -5.08 -2.32 4.44
C GLY A 117 -4.05 -2.95 5.37
N PRO A 118 -4.06 -4.28 5.51
CA PRO A 118 -3.02 -4.97 6.27
C PRO A 118 -1.66 -4.82 5.58
N SER A 119 -0.59 -4.80 6.38
CA SER A 119 0.80 -4.69 5.91
C SER A 119 1.33 -6.00 5.32
N HIS A 120 0.51 -7.05 5.27
CA HIS A 120 0.71 -8.31 4.57
C HIS A 120 -0.62 -9.10 4.60
N ALA A 121 -0.62 -10.34 4.13
CA ALA A 121 -1.71 -11.27 4.43
C ALA A 121 -1.95 -11.40 5.95
N ILE A 122 -3.22 -11.29 6.37
CA ILE A 122 -3.66 -11.53 7.76
C ILE A 122 -3.39 -13.00 8.09
N GLN A 123 -2.77 -13.25 9.23
CA GLN A 123 -2.35 -14.60 9.63
C GLN A 123 -3.54 -15.38 10.19
N ALA A 124 -3.56 -16.70 9.98
CA ALA A 124 -4.69 -17.57 10.35
C ALA A 124 -5.06 -17.55 11.86
N LYS A 125 -4.15 -17.10 12.73
CA LYS A 125 -4.35 -17.01 14.18
C LYS A 125 -4.62 -15.59 14.68
N SER A 126 -4.64 -14.60 13.79
CA SER A 126 -5.06 -13.25 14.16
C SER A 126 -6.53 -13.27 14.60
N PRO A 127 -6.90 -12.61 15.71
CA PRO A 127 -8.29 -12.50 16.13
C PRO A 127 -9.17 -11.95 15.01
N LEU A 128 -10.31 -12.60 14.76
CA LEU A 128 -11.25 -12.16 13.72
C LEU A 128 -11.73 -10.74 14.00
N GLU A 129 -11.96 -10.41 15.26
CA GLU A 129 -12.45 -9.12 15.75
C GLU A 129 -11.51 -7.99 15.35
N ASN A 130 -10.20 -8.23 15.32
CA ASN A 130 -9.21 -7.23 14.88
C ASN A 130 -9.34 -6.95 13.38
N SER A 131 -9.56 -7.99 12.58
CA SER A 131 -9.79 -7.83 11.13
C SER A 131 -11.10 -7.10 10.85
N LEU A 132 -12.17 -7.45 11.57
CA LEU A 132 -13.46 -6.76 11.47
C LEU A 132 -13.36 -5.30 11.93
N ALA A 133 -12.62 -5.02 13.01
CA ALA A 133 -12.38 -3.66 13.49
C ALA A 133 -11.64 -2.81 12.45
N LEU A 134 -10.65 -3.38 11.75
CA LEU A 134 -9.97 -2.70 10.65
C LEU A 134 -10.97 -2.25 9.58
N TYR A 135 -11.67 -3.19 8.96
CA TYR A 135 -12.56 -2.88 7.82
C TYR A 135 -13.78 -2.05 8.23
N ARG A 136 -14.34 -2.30 9.42
CA ARG A 136 -15.45 -1.49 9.95
C ARG A 136 -15.03 -0.05 10.21
N THR A 137 -13.88 0.16 10.85
CA THR A 137 -13.39 1.52 11.15
C THR A 137 -12.94 2.25 9.90
N ALA A 138 -12.34 1.54 8.94
CA ALA A 138 -12.00 2.09 7.62
C ALA A 138 -13.23 2.43 6.78
N GLY A 139 -14.40 1.94 7.18
CA GLY A 139 -15.67 2.14 6.50
C GLY A 139 -15.88 1.18 5.33
N SER A 140 -15.00 0.21 5.04
CA SER A 140 -15.19 -0.72 3.91
C SER A 140 -16.06 -1.93 4.23
N LEU A 141 -16.34 -2.20 5.51
CA LEU A 141 -17.32 -3.20 5.93
C LEU A 141 -18.71 -2.56 6.06
N MET A 142 -19.33 -2.24 4.92
CA MET A 142 -20.67 -1.65 4.83
C MET A 142 -21.72 -2.72 4.51
N GLU A 143 -22.94 -2.59 5.06
CA GLU A 143 -24.09 -3.40 4.65
C GLU A 143 -24.64 -2.93 3.29
N ASP A 144 -24.76 -1.62 3.12
CA ASP A 144 -25.15 -0.97 1.86
C ASP A 144 -23.91 -0.41 1.16
N ILE A 145 -23.60 -0.94 -0.02
CA ILE A 145 -22.49 -0.44 -0.84
C ILE A 145 -22.97 0.82 -1.57
N PRO A 146 -22.34 1.99 -1.35
CA PRO A 146 -22.74 3.21 -2.01
C PRO A 146 -22.66 3.10 -3.53
N ALA A 147 -23.63 3.68 -4.25
CA ALA A 147 -23.71 3.58 -5.70
C ALA A 147 -22.42 4.02 -6.42
N TRP A 148 -21.71 5.01 -5.87
CA TRP A 148 -20.45 5.51 -6.43
C TRP A 148 -19.32 4.47 -6.43
N VAL A 149 -19.37 3.43 -5.57
CA VAL A 149 -18.38 2.34 -5.61
C VAL A 149 -18.49 1.54 -6.91
N TYR A 150 -19.69 1.48 -7.49
CA TYR A 150 -19.95 0.87 -8.80
C TYR A 150 -19.79 1.86 -9.95
N ASP A 151 -19.61 3.15 -9.66
CA ASP A 151 -19.43 4.18 -10.68
C ASP A 151 -18.01 4.09 -11.24
N LEU A 152 -17.88 3.27 -12.28
CA LEU A 152 -16.62 3.05 -13.00
C LEU A 152 -16.36 4.15 -14.04
N GLY A 153 -17.18 5.21 -14.11
CA GLY A 153 -16.93 6.37 -14.96
C GLY A 153 -16.82 6.05 -16.46
N GLY A 154 -17.62 5.13 -16.99
CA GLY A 154 -17.64 4.76 -18.41
C GLY A 154 -19.01 4.26 -18.86
N GLU A 155 -19.32 4.46 -20.15
CA GLU A 155 -20.53 3.93 -20.79
C GLU A 155 -20.70 2.43 -20.53
N ASP A 156 -21.95 2.05 -20.24
CA ASP A 156 -22.51 0.70 -19.99
C ASP A 156 -21.54 -0.47 -20.27
N GLN A 157 -20.88 -0.99 -19.22
CA GLN A 157 -20.01 -2.17 -19.32
C GLN A 157 -20.76 -3.42 -18.85
N THR A 158 -21.69 -3.91 -19.68
CA THR A 158 -22.32 -5.23 -19.50
C THR A 158 -21.37 -6.41 -19.82
N GLU A 159 -20.16 -6.13 -20.33
CA GLU A 159 -19.12 -7.14 -20.56
C GLU A 159 -18.02 -7.07 -19.50
N ILE A 160 -17.78 -8.20 -18.83
CA ILE A 160 -16.67 -8.36 -17.89
C ILE A 160 -15.36 -8.28 -18.68
N ASN A 161 -14.60 -7.21 -18.47
CA ASN A 161 -13.27 -7.09 -19.05
C ASN A 161 -12.29 -8.05 -18.35
N MET A 162 -12.04 -9.18 -18.99
CA MET A 162 -11.15 -10.24 -18.50
C MET A 162 -9.69 -9.79 -18.31
N SER A 163 -9.26 -8.69 -18.92
CA SER A 163 -7.92 -8.15 -18.72
C SER A 163 -7.75 -7.39 -17.40
N LYS A 164 -8.83 -7.20 -16.64
CA LYS A 164 -8.83 -6.53 -15.33
C LYS A 164 -8.97 -7.50 -14.15
N LEU A 165 -8.99 -8.81 -14.43
CA LEU A 165 -9.11 -9.90 -13.45
C LEU A 165 -7.77 -10.53 -13.04
N PHE A 166 -6.66 -10.04 -13.58
CA PHE A 166 -5.30 -10.48 -13.28
C PHE A 166 -4.38 -9.29 -13.00
#